data_AF-A0A967JXX0-F1
#
_entry.id   AF-A0A967JXX0-F1
#
_cell.length_a   1.000
_cell.length_b   1.000
_cell.length_c   1.000
_cell.angle_alpha   90.00
_cell.angle_beta   90.00
_cell.angle_gamma   90.00
#
_symmetry.space_group_name_H-M   'P 1'
#
loop_
_entity.id
_entity.type
_entity.pdbx_description
1 polymer ?
#
loop_
_entity_poly.entity_id
_entity_poly.type
_entity_poly.pdbx_seq_one_letter_code
_entity_poly.pdbx_strand_id
1 'polypeptide(L)'
;GVDLRAAVPKNEPTTLFPGERALVPTGLAIALPPGYEAQVRPRSGLALKHGITCLNSPGTVDADYRGELKVILINHGREAFTIAR
;
A
#
# COMPACT_ATOMS: atom_id res chain seq x y z
N GLY A 1 2.92 -8.37 12.05
CA GLY A 1 2.54 -7.87 10.71
C GLY A 1 3.55 -8.37 9.70
N VAL A 2 3.19 -8.36 8.42
CA VAL A 2 4.09 -8.72 7.31
C VAL A 2 4.22 -7.53 6.37
N ASP A 3 5.41 -7.33 5.80
CA ASP A 3 5.62 -6.27 4.81
C ASP A 3 5.04 -6.71 3.46
N LEU A 4 4.17 -5.88 2.88
CA LEU A 4 3.71 -6.01 1.49
C LEU A 4 4.66 -5.25 0.57
N ARG A 5 5.03 -5.83 -0.57
CA ARG A 5 5.91 -5.22 -1.56
C ARG A 5 5.10 -4.71 -2.75
N ALA A 6 5.56 -3.63 -3.37
CA ALA A 6 4.97 -3.12 -4.60
C ALA A 6 5.28 -4.07 -5.76
N ALA A 7 4.24 -4.51 -6.47
CA ALA A 7 4.34 -5.34 -7.66
C ALA A 7 4.26 -4.50 -8.95
N VAL A 8 4.87 -3.32 -8.95
CA VAL A 8 5.00 -2.49 -10.17
C VAL A 8 6.03 -3.10 -11.14
N PRO A 9 5.97 -2.81 -12.45
CA PRO A 9 6.99 -3.25 -13.40
C PRO A 9 8.35 -2.64 -13.05
N LYS A 10 9.43 -3.42 -13.20
CA LYS A 10 10.79 -3.00 -12.81
C LYS A 10 11.27 -1.73 -13.55
N ASN A 11 10.82 -1.56 -14.79
CA ASN A 11 11.25 -0.46 -15.67
C ASN A 11 10.27 0.72 -15.69
N GLU A 12 9.18 0.66 -14.92
CA GLU A 12 8.12 1.68 -14.89
C GLU A 12 7.76 2.02 -13.43
N PRO A 13 8.66 2.72 -12.71
CA PRO A 13 8.37 3.14 -11.35
C PRO A 13 7.26 4.20 -11.33
N THR A 14 6.50 4.25 -10.25
CA THR A 14 5.45 5.27 -10.05
C THR A 14 5.96 6.35 -9.10
N THR A 15 6.01 7.59 -9.56
CA THR A 15 6.35 8.74 -8.71
C THR A 15 5.09 9.38 -8.15
N LEU A 16 5.06 9.59 -6.84
CA LEU A 16 4.02 10.37 -6.15
C LEU A 16 4.57 11.74 -5.78
N PHE A 17 4.04 12.80 -6.38
CA PHE A 17 4.30 14.16 -5.93
C PHE A 17 3.55 14.48 -4.62
N PRO A 18 3.96 15.51 -3.85
CA PRO A 18 3.23 15.95 -2.67
C PRO A 18 1.73 16.15 -2.91
N GLY A 19 0.89 15.54 -2.08
CA GLY A 19 -0.58 15.57 -2.18
C GLY A 19 -1.18 14.52 -3.11
N GLU A 20 -0.39 13.84 -3.94
CA GLU A 20 -0.88 12.79 -4.83
C GLU A 20 -1.11 11.46 -4.10
N ARG A 21 -1.98 10.64 -4.70
CA ARG A 21 -2.28 9.28 -4.26
C ARG A 21 -2.26 8.31 -5.44
N ALA A 22 -1.85 7.08 -5.19
CA ALA A 22 -1.88 6.00 -6.17
C ALA A 22 -2.35 4.70 -5.54
N LEU A 23 -2.98 3.86 -6.37
CA LEU A 23 -3.33 2.49 -6.04
C LEU A 23 -2.18 1.58 -6.46
N VAL A 24 -1.43 1.05 -5.49
CA VAL A 24 -0.23 0.25 -5.73
C VAL A 24 -0.55 -1.24 -5.67
N PRO A 25 -0.31 -2.01 -6.74
CA PRO A 25 -0.51 -3.46 -6.74
C PRO A 25 0.50 -4.17 -5.84
N THR A 26 0.09 -5.30 -5.25
CA THR A 26 0.99 -6.18 -4.48
C THR A 26 1.28 -7.50 -5.19
N GLY A 27 0.50 -7.84 -6.21
CA GLY A 27 0.57 -9.14 -6.88
C GLY A 27 0.11 -10.31 -6.01
N LEU A 28 -0.51 -10.04 -4.86
CA LEU A 28 -1.00 -11.04 -3.92
C LEU A 28 -2.52 -11.02 -3.88
N ALA A 29 -3.11 -12.21 -3.83
CA ALA A 29 -4.49 -12.41 -3.40
C ALA A 29 -4.47 -13.38 -2.23
N ILE A 30 -5.33 -13.19 -1.24
CA ILE A 30 -5.42 -14.04 -0.06
C ILE A 30 -6.84 -14.57 0.10
N ALA A 31 -6.95 -15.74 0.73
CA ALA A 31 -8.22 -16.29 1.18
C ALA A 31 -8.13 -16.47 2.69
N LEU A 32 -8.74 -15.55 3.44
CA LEU A 32 -8.77 -15.63 4.89
C LEU A 32 -9.84 -16.63 5.34
N PRO A 33 -9.63 -17.32 6.47
CA PRO A 33 -10.68 -18.14 7.09
C PRO A 33 -11.85 -17.26 7.57
N PRO A 34 -13.09 -17.78 7.59
CA PRO A 34 -14.23 -17.07 8.15
C PRO A 34 -13.99 -16.64 9.60
N GLY A 35 -14.48 -15.45 9.96
CA GLY A 35 -14.32 -14.87 11.31
C GLY A 35 -13.03 -14.09 11.52
N TYR A 36 -12.21 -13.89 10.48
CA TYR A 36 -10.98 -13.11 10.52
C TYR A 36 -11.00 -11.97 9.48
N GLU A 37 -10.33 -10.88 9.78
CA GLU A 37 -9.95 -9.84 8.83
C GLU A 37 -8.43 -9.67 8.82
N ALA A 38 -7.89 -9.17 7.71
CA ALA A 38 -6.54 -8.62 7.69
C ALA A 38 -6.60 -7.08 7.62
N GLN A 39 -5.60 -6.43 8.19
CA GLN A 39 -5.48 -4.98 8.17
C GLN A 39 -4.18 -4.54 7.51
N VAL A 40 -4.31 -3.70 6.48
CA VAL A 40 -3.19 -3.01 5.84
C VAL A 40 -2.90 -1.73 6.61
N ARG A 41 -1.71 -1.63 7.19
CA ARG A 41 -1.27 -0.49 8.00
C ARG A 41 0.00 0.15 7.42
N PRO A 42 0.26 1.45 7.69
CA PRO A 42 1.44 2.15 7.19
C PRO A 42 2.72 1.61 7.83
N ARG A 43 3.83 1.65 7.09
CA ARG A 43 5.17 1.43 7.65
C ARG A 43 5.65 2.74 8.29
N SER A 44 5.89 2.71 9.60
CA SER A 44 6.27 3.90 10.38
C SER A 44 7.49 4.63 9.82
N GLY A 45 8.48 3.89 9.30
CA GLY A 45 9.66 4.48 8.68
C GLY A 45 9.36 5.31 7.42
N LEU A 46 8.43 4.86 6.57
CA LEU A 46 8.01 5.61 5.38
C LEU A 46 7.19 6.84 5.76
N ALA A 47 6.31 6.71 6.76
CA ALA A 47 5.52 7.82 7.27
C ALA A 47 6.41 8.91 7.88
N LEU A 48 7.35 8.55 8.75
CA LEU A 48 8.22 9.51 9.43
C LEU A 48 9.21 10.19 8.48
N LYS A 49 9.85 9.43 7.58
CA LYS A 49 10.95 9.96 6.75
C LYS A 49 10.47 10.63 5.47
N HIS A 50 9.34 10.18 4.92
CA HIS A 50 8.89 10.60 3.59
C HIS A 50 7.44 11.11 3.56
N GLY A 51 6.71 11.04 4.68
CA GLY A 51 5.28 11.40 4.70
C GLY A 51 4.38 10.43 3.93
N ILE A 52 4.87 9.22 3.61
CA ILE A 52 4.10 8.21 2.88
C ILE A 52 3.28 7.38 3.85
N THR A 53 1.98 7.31 3.63
CA THR A 53 1.06 6.51 4.43
C THR A 53 0.02 5.79 3.57
N CYS A 54 -0.70 4.84 4.16
CA CYS A 54 -1.89 4.25 3.56
C CYS A 54 -3.08 5.17 3.82
N LEU A 55 -3.67 5.74 2.77
CA LEU A 55 -4.73 6.76 2.86
C LEU A 55 -5.97 6.24 3.59
N ASN A 56 -6.31 4.96 3.40
CA ASN A 56 -7.45 4.29 4.03
C ASN A 56 -7.05 3.50 5.29
N SER A 57 -5.93 3.84 5.95
CA SER A 57 -5.45 3.09 7.11
C SER A 57 -6.40 3.16 8.32
N PRO A 58 -6.64 2.03 9.03
CA PRO A 58 -6.29 0.68 8.63
C PRO A 58 -7.19 0.20 7.48
N GLY A 59 -6.59 -0.30 6.40
CA GLY A 59 -7.34 -0.85 5.27
C GLY A 59 -7.82 -2.26 5.57
N THR A 60 -9.12 -2.47 5.63
CA THR A 60 -9.73 -3.79 5.92
C THR A 60 -9.70 -4.70 4.70
N VAL A 61 -9.36 -5.97 4.93
CA VAL A 61 -9.50 -7.07 3.96
C VAL A 61 -10.38 -8.13 4.59
N ASP A 62 -11.59 -8.26 4.07
CA ASP A 62 -12.61 -9.19 4.56
C ASP A 62 -12.34 -10.65 4.15
N ALA A 63 -12.94 -11.59 4.88
CA ALA A 63 -12.75 -13.02 4.64
C ALA A 63 -13.30 -13.53 3.30
N ASP A 64 -14.23 -12.80 2.70
CA ASP A 64 -14.82 -13.09 1.39
C ASP A 64 -14.09 -12.38 0.23
N TYR A 65 -13.13 -11.48 0.53
CA TYR A 65 -12.35 -10.81 -0.50
C TYR A 65 -11.42 -11.79 -1.23
N ARG A 66 -11.47 -11.80 -2.57
CA ARG A 66 -10.62 -12.64 -3.43
C ARG A 66 -9.86 -11.87 -4.50
N GLY A 67 -10.02 -10.55 -4.52
CA GLY A 67 -9.28 -9.69 -5.43
C GLY A 67 -7.79 -9.61 -5.09
N GLU A 68 -7.04 -8.99 -5.99
CA GLU A 68 -5.66 -8.61 -5.69
C GLU A 68 -5.65 -7.55 -4.58
N LEU A 69 -4.83 -7.76 -3.55
CA LEU A 69 -4.54 -6.76 -2.55
C LEU A 69 -3.82 -5.59 -3.20
N LYS A 70 -4.39 -4.40 -3.07
CA LYS A 70 -3.78 -3.15 -3.52
C LYS A 70 -3.75 -2.15 -2.37
N VAL A 71 -2.72 -1.31 -2.34
CA VAL A 71 -2.51 -0.33 -1.27
C VAL A 71 -2.72 1.08 -1.80
N ILE A 72 -3.61 1.85 -1.19
CA ILE A 72 -3.81 3.26 -1.53
C ILE A 72 -2.74 4.07 -0.79
N LEU A 73 -1.64 4.39 -1.46
CA LEU A 73 -0.61 5.26 -0.90
C LEU A 73 -0.93 6.72 -1.19
N ILE A 74 -0.66 7.58 -0.21
CA ILE A 74 -0.69 9.04 -0.35
C ILE A 74 0.63 9.63 0.13
N ASN A 75 1.08 10.69 -0.55
CA ASN A 75 2.26 11.46 -0.16
C ASN A 75 1.84 12.75 0.60
N HIS A 76 1.95 12.73 1.93
CA HIS A 76 1.82 13.93 2.77
C HIS A 76 3.15 14.67 3.01
N GLY A 77 4.24 14.16 2.44
CA GLY A 77 5.56 14.79 2.48
C GLY A 77 5.63 16.03 1.59
N ARG A 78 6.84 16.59 1.50
CA ARG A 78 7.14 17.79 0.69
C ARG A 78 7.97 17.49 -0.55
N GLU A 79 8.44 16.25 -0.69
CA GLU A 79 9.29 15.80 -1.78
C GLU A 79 8.57 14.72 -2.58
N ALA A 80 8.93 14.58 -3.87
CA ALA A 80 8.44 13.47 -4.68
C ALA A 80 8.97 12.13 -4.14
N PHE A 81 8.13 11.10 -4.15
CA PHE A 81 8.49 9.76 -3.69
C PHE A 81 8.29 8.73 -4.79
N THR A 82 9.35 8.00 -5.12
CA THR A 82 9.32 6.97 -6.18
C THR A 82 9.06 5.60 -5.60
N ILE A 83 7.99 4.96 -6.05
CA ILE A 83 7.62 3.58 -5.75
C ILE A 83 8.22 2.67 -6.83
N ALA A 84 9.03 1.71 -6.40
CA ALA A 84 9.70 0.73 -7.26
C ALA A 84 9.55 -0.70 -6.70
N ARG A 85 9.88 -1.69 -7.53
CA ARG A 85 9.83 -3.12 -7.18
C ARG A 85 11.01 -3.56 -6.32
#